data_AF-A0A8I1TPR1-F1
#
_entry.id   AF-A0A8I1TPR1-F1
#
_cell.length_a   1.000
_cell.length_b   1.000
_cell.length_c   1.000
_cell.angle_alpha   90.00
_cell.angle_beta   90.00
_cell.angle_gamma   90.00
#
_symmetry.space_group_name_H-M   'P 1'
#
loop_
_entity.id
_entity.type
_entity.pdbx_description
1 polymer ?
#
loop_
_entity_poly.entity_id
_entity_poly.type
_entity_poly.pdbx_seq_one_letter_code
_entity_poly.pdbx_strand_id
1 'polypeptide(L)'
;MTDALAALADTIFPATDGLGSASELGAVDYVRATLDGPRGRGENRYAAAPFVQPAHAGHGWQWPETPAQGVDHLLTVLGDDDLPARIIELEAGRLGDDMARAAFALVCTLVLEGVLADPRHGGNADGAAWRWIGYAGGTR
;
A
#
# COMPACT_ATOMS: atom_id res chain seq x y z
N MET A 1 -9.45 2.94 11.44
CA MET A 1 -8.18 3.10 10.71
C MET A 1 -7.27 1.88 10.85
N THR A 2 -7.03 1.36 12.06
CA THR A 2 -6.09 0.25 12.29
C THR A 2 -6.52 -1.06 11.61
N ASP A 3 -7.81 -1.42 11.68
CA ASP A 3 -8.31 -2.69 11.13
C ASP A 3 -8.57 -2.63 9.62
N ALA A 4 -9.07 -1.49 9.10
CA ALA A 4 -9.38 -1.30 7.67
C ALA A 4 -8.15 -1.46 6.77
N LEU A 5 -7.01 -0.87 7.16
CA LEU A 5 -5.76 -0.99 6.40
C LEU A 5 -5.25 -2.44 6.39
N ALA A 6 -5.37 -3.15 7.52
CA ALA A 6 -4.97 -4.55 7.60
C ALA A 6 -5.85 -5.44 6.70
N ALA A 7 -7.18 -5.24 6.76
CA ALA A 7 -8.12 -5.96 5.90
C ALA A 7 -7.86 -5.70 4.41
N LEU A 8 -7.58 -4.45 4.02
CA LEU A 8 -7.20 -4.11 2.65
C LEU A 8 -5.87 -4.79 2.26
N ALA A 9 -4.86 -4.72 3.12
CA ALA A 9 -3.55 -5.33 2.86
C ALA A 9 -3.66 -6.86 2.70
N ASP A 10 -4.42 -7.54 3.55
CA ASP A 10 -4.67 -8.97 3.47
C ASP A 10 -5.54 -9.34 2.25
N THR A 11 -6.39 -8.43 1.77
CA THR A 11 -7.10 -8.60 0.50
C THR A 11 -6.16 -8.49 -0.69
N ILE A 12 -5.20 -7.56 -0.65
CA ILE A 12 -4.17 -7.37 -1.69
C ILE A 12 -3.19 -8.55 -1.71
N PHE A 13 -2.74 -9.01 -0.54
CA PHE A 13 -1.81 -10.11 -0.38
C PHE A 13 -2.35 -11.09 0.67
N PRO A 14 -3.22 -12.03 0.26
CA PRO A 14 -3.78 -13.02 1.16
C PRO A 14 -2.74 -14.07 1.54
N ALA A 15 -3.00 -14.79 2.64
CA ALA A 15 -2.23 -15.98 2.97
C ALA A 15 -2.31 -17.01 1.83
N THR A 16 -1.20 -17.71 1.59
CA THR A 16 -1.09 -18.76 0.58
C THR A 16 -0.39 -19.99 1.15
N ASP A 17 -0.28 -21.04 0.35
CA ASP A 17 0.38 -22.27 0.78
C ASP A 17 1.86 -22.00 1.07
N GLY A 18 2.21 -21.99 2.36
CA GLY A 18 3.57 -21.82 2.85
C GLY A 18 4.01 -20.37 3.08
N LEU A 19 3.12 -19.37 2.97
CA LEU A 19 3.41 -17.98 3.30
C LEU A 19 2.17 -17.28 3.90
N GLY A 20 2.38 -16.53 4.99
CA GLY A 20 1.30 -15.78 5.65
C GLY A 20 0.77 -14.61 4.82
N SER A 21 -0.31 -14.00 5.28
CA SER A 21 -0.90 -12.79 4.68
C SER A 21 -0.03 -11.55 4.92
N ALA A 22 -0.38 -10.42 4.29
CA ALA A 22 0.32 -9.14 4.49
C ALA A 22 0.48 -8.78 5.98
N SER A 23 -0.57 -8.93 6.77
CA SER A 23 -0.57 -8.62 8.20
C SER A 23 0.32 -9.60 8.98
N GLU A 24 0.25 -10.89 8.71
CA GLU A 24 1.12 -11.91 9.33
C GLU A 24 2.61 -11.72 8.99
N LEU A 25 2.89 -11.15 7.82
CA LEU A 25 4.24 -10.82 7.38
C LEU A 25 4.73 -9.46 7.88
N GLY A 26 3.95 -8.72 8.66
CA GLY A 26 4.31 -7.38 9.17
C GLY A 26 4.24 -6.26 8.13
N ALA A 27 3.75 -6.53 6.91
CA ALA A 27 3.68 -5.53 5.85
C ALA A 27 2.78 -4.32 6.23
N VAL A 28 1.76 -4.54 7.06
CA VAL A 28 0.88 -3.47 7.55
C VAL A 28 1.65 -2.43 8.37
N ASP A 29 2.58 -2.87 9.22
CA ASP A 29 3.37 -1.96 10.05
C ASP A 29 4.40 -1.19 9.22
N TYR A 30 4.97 -1.82 8.20
CA TYR A 30 5.78 -1.14 7.19
C TYR A 30 5.00 -0.04 6.46
N VAL A 31 3.76 -0.33 6.02
CA VAL A 31 2.89 0.64 5.35
C VAL A 31 2.61 1.82 6.28
N ARG A 32 2.22 1.55 7.54
CA ARG A 32 1.96 2.60 8.55
C ARG A 32 3.19 3.48 8.77
N ALA A 33 4.35 2.89 9.06
CA ALA A 33 5.57 3.64 9.28
C ALA A 33 5.94 4.51 8.06
N THR A 34 5.69 4.01 6.85
CA THR A 34 5.92 4.76 5.61
C THR A 34 4.96 5.94 5.44
N LEU A 35 3.68 5.74 5.78
CA LEU A 35 2.65 6.79 5.73
C LEU A 35 2.81 7.83 6.86
N ASP A 36 3.32 7.44 8.02
CA ASP A 36 3.63 8.36 9.12
C ASP A 36 4.95 9.11 8.89
N GLY A 37 5.80 8.63 7.99
CA GLY A 37 7.10 9.18 7.65
C GLY A 37 7.09 10.27 6.57
N PRO A 38 8.28 10.72 6.13
CA PRO A 38 8.43 11.80 5.15
C PRO A 38 7.74 11.53 3.80
N ARG A 39 7.67 10.26 3.38
CA ARG A 39 6.96 9.86 2.14
C ARG A 39 5.47 10.11 2.28
N GLY A 40 4.85 9.61 3.35
CA GLY A 40 3.42 9.80 3.58
C GLY A 40 3.00 11.24 3.83
N ARG A 41 3.84 12.04 4.49
CA ARG A 41 3.64 13.49 4.67
C ARG A 41 3.93 14.31 3.41
N GLY A 42 4.52 13.70 2.39
CA GLY A 42 4.88 14.38 1.14
C GLY A 42 5.97 15.45 1.30
N GLU A 43 6.91 15.29 2.24
CA GLU A 43 7.92 16.32 2.55
C GLU A 43 8.87 16.62 1.38
N ASN A 44 9.12 15.63 0.51
CA ASN A 44 10.05 15.74 -0.62
C ASN A 44 9.33 15.82 -1.98
N ARG A 45 8.04 16.16 -2.01
CA ARG A 45 7.26 16.26 -3.26
C ARG A 45 7.22 17.70 -3.77
N TYR A 46 7.10 17.85 -5.07
CA TYR A 46 6.67 19.12 -5.65
C TYR A 46 5.16 19.29 -5.42
N ALA A 47 4.78 20.22 -4.55
CA ALA A 47 3.39 20.45 -4.14
C ALA A 47 2.77 21.71 -4.77
N ALA A 48 3.44 22.33 -5.74
CA ALA A 48 2.91 23.48 -6.45
C ALA A 48 2.17 23.05 -7.72
N ALA A 49 1.14 23.80 -8.08
CA ALA A 49 0.40 23.60 -9.34
C ALA A 49 1.32 23.82 -10.57
N PRO A 50 0.97 23.27 -11.75
CA PRO A 50 -0.22 22.48 -12.05
C PRO A 50 -0.08 21.00 -11.66
N PHE A 51 -1.16 20.43 -11.11
CA PHE A 51 -1.30 18.99 -10.91
C PHE A 51 -1.90 18.39 -12.19
N VAL A 52 -1.05 17.78 -13.01
CA VAL A 52 -1.48 17.14 -14.25
C VAL A 52 -1.64 15.67 -13.96
N GLN A 53 -2.83 15.13 -14.26
CA GLN A 53 -3.05 13.70 -14.18
C GLN A 53 -2.10 12.99 -15.16
N PRO A 54 -1.23 12.11 -14.67
CA PRO A 54 -0.30 11.41 -15.54
C PRO A 54 -1.04 10.46 -16.48
N ALA A 55 -0.55 10.32 -17.72
CA ALA A 55 -1.09 9.38 -18.69
C ALA A 55 -0.93 7.90 -18.27
N HIS A 56 -0.05 7.61 -17.31
CA HIS A 56 0.16 6.28 -16.76
C HIS A 56 0.48 6.31 -15.25
N ALA A 57 0.15 5.24 -14.53
CA ALA A 57 0.31 5.15 -13.07
C ALA A 57 1.77 5.18 -12.56
N GLY A 58 2.77 5.03 -13.44
CA GLY A 58 4.20 4.98 -13.08
C GLY A 58 4.85 6.29 -12.61
N HIS A 59 4.09 7.39 -12.52
CA HIS A 59 4.64 8.71 -12.13
C HIS A 59 4.60 8.97 -10.61
N GLY A 60 4.23 7.97 -9.81
CA GLY A 60 4.07 8.12 -8.36
C GLY A 60 2.91 9.06 -8.00
N TRP A 61 2.94 9.59 -6.77
CA TRP A 61 1.88 10.45 -6.24
C TRP A 61 1.96 11.87 -6.80
N GLN A 62 0.92 12.32 -7.50
CA GLN A 62 0.85 13.62 -8.21
C GLN A 62 -0.35 14.49 -7.80
N TRP A 63 -0.90 14.27 -6.59
CA TRP A 63 -2.07 15.00 -6.08
C TRP A 63 -1.66 16.17 -5.17
N PRO A 64 -2.53 17.20 -5.02
CA PRO A 64 -2.38 18.26 -4.02
C PRO A 64 -2.27 17.71 -2.59
N GLU A 65 -3.04 16.67 -2.29
CA GLU A 65 -3.06 15.94 -1.04
C GLU A 65 -1.74 15.21 -0.82
N THR A 66 -1.41 14.92 0.44
CA THR A 66 -0.29 14.04 0.78
C THR A 66 -0.65 12.57 0.51
N PRO A 67 0.33 11.68 0.29
CA PRO A 67 0.03 10.26 0.14
C PRO A 67 -0.77 9.67 1.32
N ALA A 68 -0.49 10.09 2.56
CA ALA A 68 -1.26 9.66 3.73
C ALA A 68 -2.73 10.07 3.64
N GLN A 69 -3.01 11.33 3.29
CA GLN A 69 -4.38 11.82 3.08
C GLN A 69 -5.09 11.07 1.95
N GLY A 70 -4.37 10.71 0.88
CA GLY A 70 -4.90 9.89 -0.20
C GLY A 70 -5.32 8.50 0.26
N VAL A 71 -4.51 7.85 1.11
CA VAL A 71 -4.84 6.54 1.70
C VAL A 71 -6.03 6.64 2.66
N ASP A 72 -6.11 7.69 3.48
CA ASP A 72 -7.26 7.91 4.35
C ASP A 72 -8.57 8.09 3.54
N HIS A 73 -8.50 8.81 2.42
CA HIS A 73 -9.61 8.95 1.47
C HIS A 73 -9.99 7.60 0.86
N LEU A 74 -9.02 6.82 0.39
CA LEU A 74 -9.25 5.47 -0.14
C LEU A 74 -9.98 4.59 0.88
N LEU A 75 -9.49 4.54 2.12
CA LEU A 75 -10.09 3.70 3.17
C LEU A 75 -11.53 4.14 3.47
N THR A 76 -11.83 5.44 3.39
CA THR A 76 -13.18 5.96 3.51
C THR A 76 -14.07 5.55 2.33
N VAL A 77 -13.55 5.62 1.10
CA VAL A 77 -14.26 5.23 -0.13
C VAL A 77 -14.55 3.73 -0.14
N LEU A 78 -13.57 2.91 0.23
CA LEU A 78 -13.73 1.46 0.30
C LEU A 78 -14.62 1.05 1.46
N GLY A 79 -14.48 1.64 2.65
CA GLY A 79 -15.11 1.06 3.84
C GLY A 79 -14.65 -0.38 4.08
N ASP A 80 -15.36 -1.10 4.96
CA ASP A 80 -14.91 -2.41 5.45
C ASP A 80 -15.71 -3.59 4.86
N ASP A 81 -16.85 -3.33 4.20
CA ASP A 81 -17.76 -4.36 3.69
C ASP A 81 -17.41 -4.78 2.26
N ASP A 82 -17.26 -6.09 2.02
CA ASP A 82 -17.02 -6.71 0.70
C ASP A 82 -15.88 -6.04 -0.10
N LEU A 83 -14.72 -5.90 0.56
CA LEU A 83 -13.51 -5.31 -0.03
C LEU A 83 -13.18 -5.84 -1.43
N PRO A 84 -13.22 -7.16 -1.73
CA PRO A 84 -12.94 -7.66 -3.07
C PRO A 84 -13.86 -7.06 -4.14
N ALA A 85 -15.19 -7.03 -3.91
CA ALA A 85 -16.12 -6.45 -4.87
C ALA A 85 -15.91 -4.94 -5.01
N ARG A 86 -15.65 -4.24 -3.91
CA ARG A 86 -15.45 -2.79 -3.93
C ARG A 86 -14.16 -2.38 -4.62
N ILE A 87 -13.09 -3.16 -4.49
CA ILE A 87 -11.85 -2.97 -5.25
C ILE A 87 -12.13 -3.11 -6.76
N ILE A 88 -12.90 -4.12 -7.18
CA ILE A 88 -13.29 -4.29 -8.59
C ILE A 88 -14.08 -3.06 -9.09
N GLU A 89 -15.02 -2.55 -8.30
CA GLU A 89 -15.78 -1.35 -8.65
C GLU A 89 -14.89 -0.09 -8.70
N LEU A 90 -13.92 0.04 -7.79
CA LEU A 90 -12.94 1.12 -7.76
C LEU A 90 -12.09 1.10 -9.04
N GLU A 91 -11.49 -0.04 -9.39
CA GLU A 91 -10.64 -0.18 -10.57
C GLU A 91 -11.41 0.09 -11.87
N ALA A 92 -12.68 -0.34 -11.92
CA ALA A 92 -13.56 -0.06 -13.05
C ALA A 92 -14.04 1.40 -13.14
N GLY A 93 -13.69 2.25 -12.17
CA GLY A 93 -14.12 3.65 -12.10
C GLY A 93 -15.60 3.82 -11.76
N ARG A 94 -16.22 2.81 -11.14
CA ARG A 94 -17.62 2.84 -10.68
C ARG A 94 -17.75 3.18 -9.19
N LEU A 95 -16.64 3.15 -8.46
CA LEU A 95 -16.53 3.59 -7.06
C LEU A 95 -15.36 4.57 -6.91
N GLY A 96 -15.54 5.62 -6.11
CA GLY A 96 -14.48 6.58 -5.79
C GLY A 96 -14.12 7.52 -6.95
N ASP A 97 -12.96 8.15 -6.80
CA ASP A 97 -12.39 9.10 -7.77
C ASP A 97 -10.97 8.69 -8.19
N ASP A 98 -10.35 9.49 -9.04
CA ASP A 98 -8.99 9.23 -9.54
C ASP A 98 -7.94 9.21 -8.45
N MET A 99 -8.13 9.98 -7.38
CA MET A 99 -7.23 10.00 -6.23
C MET A 99 -7.35 8.69 -5.44
N ALA A 100 -8.56 8.19 -5.21
CA ALA A 100 -8.78 6.90 -4.56
C ALA A 100 -8.13 5.76 -5.37
N ARG A 101 -8.28 5.75 -6.70
CA ARG A 101 -7.61 4.75 -7.56
C ARG A 101 -6.10 4.83 -7.47
N ALA A 102 -5.55 6.03 -7.44
CA ALA A 102 -4.11 6.22 -7.27
C ALA A 102 -3.60 5.82 -5.88
N ALA A 103 -4.38 6.11 -4.85
CA ALA A 103 -4.08 5.69 -3.49
C ALA A 103 -4.11 4.16 -3.38
N PHE A 104 -5.03 3.48 -4.07
CA PHE A 104 -5.05 2.03 -4.13
C PHE A 104 -3.77 1.47 -4.77
N ALA A 105 -3.36 2.03 -5.92
CA ALA A 105 -2.10 1.64 -6.55
C ALA A 105 -0.87 1.87 -5.64
N LEU A 106 -0.88 2.98 -4.88
CA LEU A 106 0.15 3.25 -3.87
C LEU A 106 0.13 2.18 -2.76
N VAL A 107 -1.03 1.83 -2.21
CA VAL A 107 -1.14 0.80 -1.16
C VAL A 107 -0.66 -0.56 -1.68
N CYS A 108 -1.03 -0.96 -2.90
CA CYS A 108 -0.50 -2.18 -3.52
C CYS A 108 1.04 -2.18 -3.58
N THR A 109 1.63 -1.04 -3.93
CA THR A 109 3.09 -0.86 -3.94
C THR A 109 3.68 -1.00 -2.53
N LEU A 110 3.11 -0.31 -1.54
CA LEU A 110 3.61 -0.34 -0.16
C LEU A 110 3.44 -1.71 0.50
N VAL A 111 2.36 -2.43 0.20
CA VAL A 111 2.14 -3.80 0.68
C VAL A 111 3.19 -4.73 0.11
N LEU A 112 3.45 -4.66 -1.20
CA LEU A 112 4.48 -5.48 -1.84
C LEU A 112 5.89 -5.13 -1.32
N GLU A 113 6.20 -3.84 -1.16
CA GLU A 113 7.43 -3.37 -0.51
C GLU A 113 7.55 -3.94 0.90
N GLY A 114 6.48 -3.87 1.72
CA GLY A 114 6.47 -4.39 3.08
C GLY A 114 6.62 -5.91 3.16
N VAL A 115 6.01 -6.67 2.25
CA VAL A 115 6.15 -8.14 2.18
C VAL A 115 7.58 -8.56 1.86
N LEU A 116 8.29 -7.80 1.02
CA LEU A 116 9.61 -8.18 0.50
C LEU A 116 10.79 -7.39 1.10
N ALA A 117 10.52 -6.40 1.94
CA ALA A 117 11.53 -5.56 2.58
C ALA A 117 12.52 -6.37 3.43
N ASP A 118 13.65 -5.74 3.74
CA ASP A 118 14.52 -6.21 4.81
C ASP A 118 13.77 -6.12 6.15
N PRO A 119 13.73 -7.21 6.96
CA PRO A 119 12.98 -7.24 8.22
C PRO A 119 13.28 -6.08 9.17
N ARG A 120 14.49 -5.51 9.11
CA ARG A 120 14.88 -4.36 9.96
C ARG A 120 14.07 -3.09 9.71
N HIS A 121 13.33 -3.00 8.60
CA HIS A 121 12.45 -1.87 8.28
C HIS A 121 10.99 -2.09 8.68
N GLY A 122 10.68 -3.21 9.35
CA GLY A 122 9.36 -3.47 9.94
C GLY A 122 8.40 -4.30 9.08
N GLY A 123 8.79 -4.71 7.88
CA GLY A 123 8.05 -5.66 7.04
C GLY A 123 8.72 -7.05 7.03
N ASN A 124 8.22 -7.97 6.19
CA ASN A 124 8.78 -9.30 5.96
C ASN A 124 9.27 -10.01 7.24
N ALA A 125 8.37 -10.18 8.21
CA ALA A 125 8.70 -10.72 9.53
C ALA A 125 9.54 -12.01 9.41
N ASP A 126 10.62 -12.05 10.19
CA ASP A 126 11.63 -13.12 10.19
C ASP A 126 12.28 -13.41 8.82
N GLY A 127 12.08 -12.61 7.79
CA GLY A 127 12.49 -12.95 6.42
C GLY A 127 11.67 -14.10 5.82
N ALA A 128 10.40 -14.26 6.24
CA ALA A 128 9.53 -15.34 5.79
C ALA A 128 9.32 -15.33 4.27
N ALA A 129 9.06 -14.17 3.66
CA ALA A 129 8.90 -14.05 2.22
C ALA A 129 10.21 -14.36 1.49
N TRP A 130 11.36 -13.95 2.05
CA TRP A 130 12.68 -14.29 1.49
C TRP A 130 12.93 -15.79 1.47
N ARG A 131 12.67 -16.50 2.57
CA ARG A 131 12.78 -17.97 2.60
C ARG A 131 11.84 -18.61 1.59
N TRP A 132 10.62 -18.10 1.48
CA TRP A 132 9.62 -18.62 0.55
C TRP A 132 10.06 -18.49 -0.92
N ILE A 133 10.68 -17.38 -1.31
CA ILE A 133 11.24 -17.21 -2.66
C ILE A 133 12.66 -17.80 -2.85
N GLY A 134 13.24 -18.43 -1.83
CA GLY A 134 14.60 -18.98 -1.89
C GLY A 134 15.72 -17.93 -1.85
N TYR A 135 15.46 -16.73 -1.36
CA TYR A 135 16.47 -15.69 -1.16
C TYR A 135 17.22 -15.89 0.17
N ALA A 136 18.55 -16.00 0.10
CA ALA A 136 19.41 -16.33 1.25
C ALA A 136 19.61 -15.18 2.27
N GLY A 137 19.00 -14.01 2.03
CA GLY A 137 19.26 -12.80 2.80
C GLY A 137 20.58 -12.13 2.42
N GLY A 138 20.64 -10.80 2.63
CA GLY A 138 21.87 -10.03 2.44
C GLY A 138 22.89 -10.35 3.53
N THR A 139 23.58 -11.48 3.45
CA THR A 139 24.76 -11.77 4.26
C THR A 139 25.96 -11.02 3.68
N ARG A 140 26.35 -9.94 4.35
CA ARG A 140 27.69 -9.37 4.26
C ARG A 140 28.26 -9.20 5.66
#